data_AF-A0A498MQV8-F1
#
_entry.id   AF-A0A498MQV8-F1
#
_cell.length_a   1.000
_cell.length_b   1.000
_cell.length_c   1.000
_cell.angle_alpha   90.00
_cell.angle_beta   90.00
_cell.angle_gamma   90.00
#
_symmetry.space_group_name_H-M   'P 1'
#
loop_
_entity.id
_entity.type
_entity.pdbx_description
1 polymer ?
#
loop_
_entity_poly.entity_id
_entity_poly.type
_entity_poly.pdbx_seq_one_letter_code
_entity_poly.pdbx_strand_id
1 'polypeptide(L)'
;MSKTFALRRHEVVELCPTVAEFKDRWPALFDILQINEEFRRITTLHLEPTFIKMLDYYTPKLFTIFSCKGGALGQILKKKMGAIQQTSHQNIEETRDVVLRCLVNYLGEKEEDLIQEYNCDNEDVQQSLLQHVMKIAVCKKDDQEDFSIVLEGVQVMTGLGNLIRA
;
A
#
# COMPACT_ATOMS: atom_id res chain seq x y z
N MET A 1 27.35 -4.75 -3.48
CA MET A 1 25.95 -5.07 -3.79
C MET A 1 25.73 -5.80 -5.14
N SER A 2 26.61 -5.71 -6.13
CA SER A 2 26.44 -6.46 -7.41
C SER A 2 26.48 -7.98 -7.22
N LYS A 3 27.40 -8.49 -6.38
CA LYS A 3 27.49 -9.93 -6.06
C LYS A 3 26.24 -10.46 -5.34
N THR A 4 25.61 -9.66 -4.47
CA THR A 4 24.37 -10.03 -3.77
C THR A 4 23.16 -10.02 -4.70
N PHE A 5 23.13 -9.16 -5.72
CA PHE A 5 22.00 -9.11 -6.67
C PHE A 5 21.90 -10.37 -7.53
N ALA A 6 23.01 -10.85 -8.10
CA ALA A 6 23.02 -12.07 -8.90
C ALA A 6 22.63 -13.31 -8.07
N LEU A 7 23.13 -13.41 -6.83
CA LEU A 7 22.79 -14.47 -5.89
C LEU A 7 21.29 -14.46 -5.53
N ARG A 8 20.73 -13.29 -5.20
CA ARG A 8 19.30 -13.12 -4.93
C ARG A 8 18.45 -13.55 -6.12
N ARG A 9 18.80 -13.13 -7.34
CA ARG A 9 18.05 -13.49 -8.55
C ARG A 9 18.08 -14.99 -8.82
N HIS A 10 19.26 -15.61 -8.70
CA HIS A 10 19.41 -17.05 -8.87
C HIS A 10 18.56 -17.82 -7.85
N GLU A 11 18.59 -17.41 -6.58
CA GLU A 11 17.77 -17.99 -5.53
C GLU A 11 16.25 -17.84 -5.80
N VAL A 12 15.79 -16.65 -6.14
CA VAL A 12 14.36 -16.41 -6.43
C VAL A 12 13.89 -17.23 -7.65
N VAL A 13 14.71 -17.30 -8.69
CA VAL A 13 14.32 -17.93 -9.97
C VAL A 13 14.48 -19.46 -9.95
N GLU A 14 15.51 -19.98 -9.30
CA GLU A 14 15.82 -21.41 -9.33
C GLU A 14 15.32 -22.16 -8.08
N LEU A 15 15.35 -21.51 -6.91
CA LEU A 15 14.98 -22.16 -5.65
C LEU A 15 13.54 -21.86 -5.24
N CYS A 16 12.92 -20.81 -5.80
CA CYS A 16 11.54 -20.38 -5.53
C CYS A 16 11.17 -20.49 -4.03
N PRO A 17 11.96 -19.89 -3.13
CA PRO A 17 11.73 -20.06 -1.70
C PRO A 17 10.45 -19.37 -1.25
N THR A 18 9.93 -19.78 -0.10
CA THR A 18 8.81 -19.07 0.54
C THR A 18 9.21 -17.65 0.91
N VAL A 19 8.24 -16.73 0.97
CA VAL A 19 8.50 -15.35 1.43
C VAL A 19 9.15 -15.32 2.82
N ALA A 20 8.76 -16.23 3.73
CA ALA A 20 9.37 -16.33 5.06
C ALA A 20 10.87 -16.62 4.98
N GLU A 21 11.27 -17.68 4.27
CA GLU A 21 12.68 -18.06 4.11
C GLU A 21 13.49 -17.01 3.35
N PHE A 22 12.85 -16.31 2.40
CA PHE A 22 13.51 -15.25 1.64
C PHE A 22 13.73 -14.00 2.50
N LYS A 23 12.75 -13.64 3.33
CA LYS A 23 12.85 -12.53 4.30
C LYS A 23 13.94 -12.80 5.33
N ASP A 24 14.03 -14.01 5.86
CA ASP A 24 15.06 -14.37 6.85
C ASP A 24 16.49 -14.26 6.28
N ARG A 25 16.67 -14.65 5.02
CA ARG A 25 17.97 -14.56 4.34
C ARG A 25 18.30 -13.14 3.88
N TRP A 26 17.30 -12.38 3.45
CA TRP A 26 17.46 -11.06 2.84
C TRP A 26 16.56 -9.99 3.50
N PRO A 27 16.68 -9.76 4.82
CA PRO A 27 15.77 -8.85 5.54
C PRO A 27 15.86 -7.41 5.03
N ALA A 28 17.03 -7.01 4.54
CA ALA A 28 17.26 -5.69 3.93
C ALA A 28 16.40 -5.42 2.68
N LEU A 29 15.85 -6.44 2.01
CA LEU A 29 14.93 -6.24 0.88
C LEU A 29 13.53 -5.81 1.32
N PHE A 30 13.22 -5.96 2.61
CA PHE A 30 11.94 -5.62 3.22
C PHE A 30 12.09 -4.47 4.23
N ASP A 31 13.20 -3.73 4.15
CA ASP A 31 13.45 -2.53 4.93
C ASP A 31 13.18 -1.28 4.08
N ILE A 32 12.38 -0.35 4.62
CA ILE A 32 11.93 0.86 3.90
C ILE A 32 13.11 1.71 3.45
N LEU A 33 14.13 1.87 4.30
CA LEU A 33 15.30 2.70 3.99
C LEU A 33 16.12 2.07 2.85
N GLN A 34 16.33 0.76 2.91
CA GLN A 34 17.03 0.02 1.86
C GLN A 34 16.26 0.04 0.53
N ILE A 35 14.93 -0.15 0.55
CA ILE A 35 14.09 -0.06 -0.65
C ILE A 35 14.20 1.33 -1.28
N ASN A 36 14.10 2.38 -0.48
CA ASN A 36 14.22 3.76 -0.95
C ASN A 36 15.59 4.04 -1.58
N GLU A 37 16.67 3.60 -0.93
CA GLU A 37 18.03 3.78 -1.45
C GLU A 37 18.29 2.95 -2.72
N GLU A 38 17.79 1.72 -2.80
CA GLU A 38 17.89 0.90 -4.02
C GLU A 38 17.07 1.47 -5.17
N PHE A 39 15.85 1.96 -4.90
CA PHE A 39 15.05 2.67 -5.89
C PHE A 39 15.79 3.90 -6.42
N ARG A 40 16.39 4.69 -5.51
CA ARG A 40 17.19 5.87 -5.88
C ARG A 40 18.43 5.49 -6.66
N ARG A 41 19.12 4.41 -6.29
CA ARG A 41 20.30 3.92 -7.01
C ARG A 41 19.98 3.55 -8.46
N ILE A 42 18.80 2.98 -8.72
CA ILE A 42 18.39 2.53 -10.06
C ILE A 42 17.79 3.68 -10.88
N THR A 43 16.87 4.45 -10.31
CA THR A 43 16.09 5.46 -11.03
C THR A 43 16.65 6.87 -10.92
N THR A 44 17.59 7.10 -10.00
CA THR A 44 18.10 8.43 -9.58
C THR A 44 17.06 9.33 -8.91
N LEU A 45 15.86 8.82 -8.61
CA LEU A 45 14.76 9.57 -7.99
C LEU A 45 14.53 9.11 -6.54
N HIS A 46 14.01 10.00 -5.70
CA HIS A 46 13.58 9.64 -4.35
C HIS A 46 12.14 9.08 -4.40
N LEU A 47 11.91 7.83 -3.99
CA LEU A 47 10.62 7.16 -4.14
C LEU A 47 9.46 7.90 -3.46
N GLU A 48 9.40 7.91 -2.12
CA GLU A 48 8.28 8.51 -1.38
C GLU A 48 8.04 9.99 -1.74
N PRO A 49 9.05 10.90 -1.73
CA PRO A 49 8.80 12.32 -2.02
C PRO A 49 8.34 12.56 -3.45
N THR A 50 8.87 11.80 -4.42
CA THR A 50 8.46 11.93 -5.83
C THR A 50 7.04 11.41 -6.02
N PHE A 51 6.71 10.25 -5.43
CA PHE A 51 5.37 9.68 -5.51
C PHE A 51 4.33 10.62 -4.91
N ILE A 52 4.55 11.08 -3.67
CA ILE A 52 3.65 12.00 -2.96
C ILE A 52 3.45 13.28 -3.76
N LYS A 53 4.53 13.90 -4.25
CA LYS A 53 4.48 15.12 -5.05
C LYS A 53 3.64 14.92 -6.32
N MET A 54 3.82 13.80 -7.01
CA MET A 54 3.09 13.52 -8.26
C MET A 54 1.62 13.18 -7.99
N LEU A 55 1.33 12.47 -6.89
CA LEU A 55 -0.02 12.21 -6.43
C LEU A 55 -0.77 13.51 -6.15
N ASP A 56 -0.17 14.43 -5.40
CA ASP A 56 -0.74 15.75 -5.12
C ASP A 56 -0.96 16.55 -6.40
N TYR A 57 0.03 16.55 -7.30
CA TYR A 57 -0.04 17.25 -8.57
C TYR A 57 -1.21 16.77 -9.45
N TYR A 58 -1.47 15.45 -9.48
CA TYR A 58 -2.55 14.88 -10.30
C TYR A 58 -3.90 14.79 -9.58
N THR A 59 -3.94 14.94 -8.26
CA THR A 59 -5.17 14.88 -7.45
C THR A 59 -6.33 15.68 -8.06
N PRO A 60 -6.20 16.98 -8.41
CA PRO A 60 -7.32 17.75 -8.98
C PRO A 60 -7.90 17.14 -10.27
N LYS A 61 -7.02 16.60 -11.13
CA LYS A 61 -7.42 15.96 -12.38
C LYS A 61 -8.11 14.61 -12.12
N LEU A 62 -7.61 13.84 -11.15
CA LEU A 62 -8.23 12.58 -10.73
C LEU A 62 -9.64 12.82 -10.17
N PHE A 63 -9.82 13.83 -9.31
CA PHE A 63 -11.14 14.24 -8.80
C PHE A 63 -12.12 14.56 -9.94
N THR A 64 -11.66 15.27 -10.97
CA THR A 64 -12.47 15.56 -12.16
C THR A 64 -12.89 14.27 -12.86
N ILE A 65 -11.95 13.36 -13.11
CA ILE A 65 -12.20 12.06 -13.75
C ILE A 65 -13.20 11.22 -12.95
N PHE A 66 -13.02 11.13 -11.63
CA PHE A 66 -13.91 10.39 -10.73
C PHE A 66 -15.33 10.98 -10.73
N SER A 67 -15.44 12.31 -10.76
CA SER A 67 -16.74 13.01 -10.75
C SER A 67 -17.53 12.86 -12.06
N CYS A 68 -16.82 12.72 -13.19
CA CYS A 68 -17.43 12.45 -14.50
C CYS A 68 -17.96 11.02 -14.64
N LYS A 69 -17.56 10.08 -13.77
CA LYS A 69 -18.03 8.70 -13.83
C LYS A 69 -19.50 8.61 -13.40
N GLY A 70 -20.30 7.91 -14.20
CA GLY A 70 -21.72 7.63 -13.93
C GLY A 70 -21.96 6.23 -13.35
N GLY A 71 -23.24 5.88 -13.17
CA GLY A 71 -23.67 4.56 -12.71
C GLY A 71 -23.28 4.24 -11.27
N ALA A 72 -23.30 2.95 -10.91
CA ALA A 72 -23.00 2.48 -9.56
C ALA A 72 -21.60 2.89 -9.09
N LEU A 73 -20.58 2.73 -9.96
CA LEU A 73 -19.21 3.15 -9.66
C LEU A 73 -19.11 4.66 -9.42
N GLY A 74 -19.77 5.48 -10.25
CA GLY A 74 -19.81 6.93 -10.04
C GLY A 74 -20.39 7.34 -8.69
N GLN A 75 -21.41 6.61 -8.19
CA GLN A 75 -21.98 6.86 -6.87
C GLN A 75 -21.01 6.48 -5.74
N ILE A 76 -20.29 5.35 -5.87
CA ILE A 76 -19.27 4.93 -4.91
C ILE A 76 -18.16 5.99 -4.80
N LEU A 77 -17.63 6.43 -5.94
CA LEU A 77 -16.57 7.44 -6.00
C LEU A 77 -17.03 8.77 -5.41
N LYS A 78 -18.24 9.25 -5.77
CA LYS A 78 -18.81 10.49 -5.23
C LYS A 78 -19.02 10.43 -3.72
N LYS A 79 -19.48 9.30 -3.19
CA LYS A 79 -19.65 9.10 -1.75
C LYS A 79 -18.31 9.23 -1.01
N LYS A 80 -17.25 8.59 -1.51
CA LYS A 80 -15.91 8.65 -0.91
C LYS A 80 -15.33 10.07 -0.97
N MET A 81 -15.37 10.71 -2.12
CA MET A 81 -14.88 12.09 -2.29
C MET A 81 -15.67 13.09 -1.44
N GLY A 82 -17.00 12.92 -1.34
CA GLY A 82 -17.88 13.79 -0.58
C GLY A 82 -17.64 13.75 0.93
N ALA A 83 -17.11 12.64 1.46
CA ALA A 83 -16.77 12.51 2.88
C ALA A 83 -15.64 13.46 3.29
N ILE A 84 -14.65 13.70 2.41
CA ILE A 84 -13.52 14.61 2.69
C ILE A 84 -13.92 16.07 2.49
N GLN A 85 -14.77 16.36 1.50
CA GLN A 85 -15.19 17.73 1.19
C GLN A 85 -16.04 18.37 2.30
N GLN A 86 -16.62 17.56 3.20
CA GLN A 86 -17.45 18.01 4.31
C GLN A 86 -16.66 18.35 5.59
N THR A 87 -15.38 17.98 5.65
CA THR A 87 -14.53 18.21 6.83
C THR A 87 -13.99 19.64 6.79
N SER A 88 -14.25 20.44 7.82
CA SER A 88 -13.85 21.86 7.93
C SER A 88 -12.33 22.11 7.84
N HIS A 89 -11.53 21.07 8.06
CA HIS A 89 -10.08 21.06 7.84
C HIS A 89 -9.74 19.94 6.87
N GLN A 90 -9.43 20.29 5.61
CA GLN A 90 -8.97 19.30 4.63
C GLN A 90 -7.60 18.78 5.03
N ASN A 91 -7.55 17.57 5.58
CA ASN A 91 -6.31 16.85 5.81
C ASN A 91 -5.78 16.32 4.47
N ILE A 92 -4.56 16.72 4.10
CA ILE A 92 -3.93 16.30 2.85
C ILE A 92 -3.70 14.78 2.81
N GLU A 93 -3.42 14.16 3.96
CA GLU A 93 -3.22 12.71 4.04
C GLU A 93 -4.53 11.94 3.81
N GLU A 94 -5.64 12.40 4.39
CA GLU A 94 -6.97 11.83 4.12
C GLU A 94 -7.35 11.97 2.64
N THR A 95 -7.01 13.13 2.05
CA THR A 95 -7.24 13.36 0.62
C THR A 95 -6.48 12.35 -0.23
N ARG A 96 -5.19 12.12 0.08
CA ARG A 96 -4.36 11.14 -0.64
C ARG A 96 -4.88 9.72 -0.47
N ASP A 97 -5.25 9.31 0.74
CA ASP A 97 -5.82 7.99 1.02
C ASP A 97 -7.07 7.72 0.16
N VAL A 98 -8.02 8.66 0.15
CA VAL A 98 -9.25 8.48 -0.65
C VAL A 98 -8.97 8.49 -2.14
N VAL A 99 -8.01 9.30 -2.62
CA VAL A 99 -7.62 9.28 -4.04
C VAL A 99 -7.10 7.91 -4.43
N LEU A 100 -6.25 7.28 -3.61
CA LEU A 100 -5.73 5.94 -3.86
C LEU A 100 -6.86 4.89 -3.84
N ARG A 101 -7.74 4.92 -2.84
CA ARG A 101 -8.91 4.01 -2.77
C ARG A 101 -9.86 4.18 -3.96
N CYS A 102 -10.12 5.42 -4.36
CA CYS A 102 -10.91 5.73 -5.55
C CYS A 102 -10.24 5.22 -6.82
N LEU A 103 -8.90 5.26 -6.91
CA LEU A 103 -8.16 4.75 -8.05
C LEU A 103 -8.34 3.23 -8.19
N VAL A 104 -8.25 2.48 -7.09
CA VAL A 104 -8.52 1.02 -7.06
C VAL A 104 -9.92 0.73 -7.63
N ASN A 105 -10.95 1.39 -7.11
CA ASN A 105 -12.31 1.20 -7.62
C ASN A 105 -12.46 1.63 -9.09
N TYR A 106 -11.80 2.72 -9.49
CA TYR A 106 -11.87 3.26 -10.84
C TYR A 106 -11.26 2.31 -11.88
N LEU A 107 -10.21 1.59 -11.51
CA LEU A 107 -9.57 0.55 -12.33
C LEU A 107 -10.38 -0.76 -12.39
N GLY A 108 -11.51 -0.84 -11.67
CA GLY A 108 -12.40 -2.01 -11.65
C GLY A 108 -12.03 -3.04 -10.59
N GLU A 109 -11.07 -2.73 -9.72
CA GLU A 109 -10.65 -3.58 -8.61
C GLU A 109 -11.50 -3.28 -7.37
N LYS A 110 -11.63 -4.27 -6.48
CA LYS A 110 -12.25 -4.05 -5.17
C LYS A 110 -11.17 -3.67 -4.17
N GLU A 111 -11.47 -2.70 -3.31
CA GLU A 111 -10.55 -2.34 -2.22
C GLU A 111 -10.24 -3.55 -1.35
N GLU A 112 -11.26 -4.35 -1.02
CA GLU A 112 -11.13 -5.56 -0.21
C GLU A 112 -10.15 -6.58 -0.81
N ASP A 113 -9.90 -6.55 -2.12
CA ASP A 113 -8.97 -7.46 -2.78
C ASP A 113 -7.51 -7.08 -2.50
N LEU A 114 -7.22 -5.83 -2.16
CA LEU A 114 -5.87 -5.34 -1.84
C LEU A 114 -5.72 -4.89 -0.39
N ILE A 115 -6.68 -4.15 0.15
CA ILE A 115 -6.67 -3.52 1.47
C ILE A 115 -7.64 -4.28 2.38
N GLN A 116 -7.13 -4.86 3.45
CA GLN A 116 -7.93 -5.60 4.43
C GLN A 116 -7.82 -4.93 5.80
N GLU A 117 -8.97 -4.59 6.38
CA GLU A 117 -9.04 -3.99 7.71
C GLU A 117 -9.17 -5.07 8.80
N TYR A 118 -8.42 -4.89 9.87
CA TYR A 118 -8.35 -5.77 11.03
C TYR A 118 -8.52 -4.96 12.31
N ASN A 119 -9.20 -5.57 13.29
CA ASN A 119 -9.18 -5.09 14.66
C ASN A 119 -7.98 -5.73 15.39
N CYS A 120 -7.04 -4.90 15.85
CA CYS A 120 -5.80 -5.35 16.50
C CYS A 120 -6.01 -6.18 17.76
N ASP A 121 -7.17 -6.04 18.41
CA ASP A 121 -7.48 -6.74 19.65
C ASP A 121 -7.95 -8.18 19.42
N ASN A 122 -8.06 -8.61 18.16
CA ASN A 122 -8.49 -9.96 17.81
C ASN A 122 -7.28 -10.90 17.61
N GLU A 123 -7.24 -12.00 18.36
CA GLU A 123 -6.20 -13.03 18.26
C GLU A 123 -6.22 -13.76 16.90
N ASP A 124 -7.34 -13.71 16.18
CA ASP A 124 -7.53 -14.40 14.89
C ASP A 124 -6.85 -13.71 13.70
N VAL A 125 -6.32 -12.49 13.86
CA VAL A 125 -5.71 -11.72 12.76
C VAL A 125 -4.58 -12.51 12.11
N GLN A 126 -3.70 -13.11 12.91
CA GLN A 126 -2.55 -13.89 12.40
C GLN A 126 -3.01 -15.09 11.55
N GLN A 127 -4.07 -15.80 11.97
CA GLN A 127 -4.62 -16.92 11.21
C GLN A 127 -5.28 -16.48 9.90
N SER A 128 -5.93 -15.31 9.90
CA SER A 128 -6.48 -14.72 8.69
C SER A 128 -5.38 -14.31 7.70
N LEU A 129 -4.29 -13.71 8.18
CA LEU A 129 -3.19 -13.28 7.33
C LEU A 129 -2.59 -14.44 6.52
N LEU A 130 -2.43 -15.63 7.14
CA LEU A 130 -1.89 -16.84 6.49
C LEU A 130 -2.61 -17.25 5.21
N GLN A 131 -3.86 -16.85 5.02
CA GLN A 131 -4.67 -17.21 3.85
C GLN A 131 -4.43 -16.28 2.65
N HIS A 132 -3.67 -15.20 2.82
CA HIS A 132 -3.52 -14.14 1.84
C HIS A 132 -2.18 -14.22 1.09
N VAL A 133 -2.24 -14.12 -0.25
CA VAL A 133 -1.04 -14.06 -1.10
C VAL A 133 -0.43 -12.66 -1.11
N MET A 134 -1.25 -11.62 -1.22
CA MET A 134 -0.81 -10.22 -1.16
C MET A 134 -1.94 -9.36 -0.59
N LYS A 135 -1.66 -8.61 0.48
CA LYS A 135 -2.57 -7.60 1.06
C LYS A 135 -1.79 -6.46 1.71
N ILE A 136 -2.44 -5.30 1.78
CA ILE A 136 -2.15 -4.24 2.73
C ILE A 136 -3.10 -4.46 3.92
N ALA A 137 -2.56 -4.86 5.05
CA ALA A 137 -3.32 -5.05 6.28
C ALA A 137 -3.32 -3.74 7.09
N VAL A 138 -4.53 -3.24 7.37
CA VAL A 138 -4.78 -2.04 8.16
C VAL A 138 -5.26 -2.46 9.54
N CYS A 139 -4.44 -2.20 10.53
CA CYS A 139 -4.61 -2.60 11.91
C CYS A 139 -5.12 -1.39 12.72
N LYS A 140 -6.40 -1.41 13.12
CA LYS A 140 -7.03 -0.32 13.88
C LYS A 140 -6.93 -0.56 15.38
N LYS A 141 -6.38 0.39 16.13
CA LYS A 141 -6.31 0.38 17.59
C LYS A 141 -6.47 1.80 18.15
N ASP A 142 -7.49 2.02 18.98
CA ASP A 142 -7.70 3.27 19.73
C ASP A 142 -7.51 4.56 18.87
N ASP A 143 -8.19 4.61 17.72
CA ASP A 143 -8.11 5.68 16.70
C ASP A 143 -6.77 5.83 15.96
N GLN A 144 -5.81 4.93 16.19
CA GLN A 144 -4.59 4.80 15.40
C GLN A 144 -4.71 3.66 14.40
N GLU A 145 -4.26 3.92 13.17
CA GLU A 145 -4.16 2.92 12.11
C GLU A 145 -2.69 2.60 11.88
N ASP A 146 -2.31 1.33 11.98
CA ASP A 146 -1.02 0.86 11.48
C ASP A 146 -1.21 0.07 10.18
N PHE A 147 -0.26 0.25 9.27
CA PHE A 147 -0.29 -0.32 7.94
C PHE A 147 0.86 -1.30 7.79
N SER A 148 0.55 -2.49 7.25
CA SER A 148 1.53 -3.54 7.00
C SER A 148 1.31 -4.17 5.63
N ILE A 149 2.39 -4.60 4.98
CA ILE A 149 2.34 -5.36 3.73
C ILE A 149 2.49 -6.83 4.06
N VAL A 150 1.57 -7.64 3.54
CA VAL A 150 1.49 -9.08 3.76
C VAL A 150 1.73 -9.76 2.42
N LEU A 151 2.70 -10.68 2.38
CA LEU A 151 3.01 -11.51 1.23
C LEU A 151 3.07 -12.98 1.66
N GLU A 152 2.33 -13.86 1.00
CA GLU A 152 2.23 -15.30 1.32
C GLU A 152 2.00 -15.56 2.82
N GLY A 153 1.10 -14.80 3.42
CA GLY A 153 0.78 -14.90 4.85
C GLY A 153 1.80 -14.27 5.81
N VAL A 154 2.91 -13.74 5.31
CA VAL A 154 3.97 -13.12 6.11
C VAL A 154 3.84 -11.61 6.07
N GLN A 155 3.77 -10.97 7.24
CA GLN A 155 3.94 -9.52 7.34
C GLN A 155 5.39 -9.16 7.01
N VAL A 156 5.63 -8.70 5.80
CA VAL A 156 6.98 -8.38 5.33
C VAL A 156 7.42 -6.98 5.75
N MET A 157 6.49 -6.03 5.84
CA MET A 157 6.74 -4.65 6.25
C MET A 157 5.63 -4.19 7.21
N THR A 158 5.97 -3.44 8.24
CA THR A 158 5.06 -2.98 9.31
C THR A 158 5.40 -1.54 9.70
N GLY A 159 4.53 -0.83 10.42
CA GLY A 159 4.83 0.53 10.88
C GLY A 159 4.82 1.57 9.75
N LEU A 160 4.07 1.33 8.67
CA LEU A 160 4.06 2.20 7.50
C LEU A 160 3.31 3.51 7.77
N GLY A 161 2.39 3.50 8.74
CA GLY A 161 1.69 4.66 9.27
C GLY A 161 0.53 5.18 8.41
N ASN A 162 0.59 5.03 7.08
CA ASN A 162 -0.54 5.33 6.20
C ASN A 162 -0.50 4.51 4.91
N LEU A 163 -1.61 4.54 4.16
CA LEU A 163 -1.74 3.85 2.87
C LEU A 163 -0.74 4.37 1.81
N ILE A 164 -0.33 5.63 1.87
CA ILE A 164 0.56 6.25 0.87
C ILE A 164 1.97 5.64 0.93
N ARG A 165 2.37 5.15 2.12
CA ARG A 165 3.67 4.51 2.37
C ARG A 165 3.62 2.99 2.23
N ALA A 166 2.45 2.40 2.05
CA ALA A 166 2.25 0.96 1.83
C ALA A 166 2.19 0.61 0.34
#